data_AF-A0AA41Q705-F1
#
_entry.id   AF-A0AA41Q705-F1
#
_cell.length_a   1.000
_cell.length_b   1.000
_cell.length_c   1.000
_cell.angle_alpha   90.00
_cell.angle_beta   90.00
_cell.angle_gamma   90.00
#
_symmetry.space_group_name_H-M   'P 1'
#
loop_
_entity.id
_entity.type
_entity.pdbx_description
1 polymer ?
#
loop_
_entity_poly.entity_id
_entity_poly.type
_entity_poly.pdbx_seq_one_letter_code
_entity_poly.pdbx_strand_id
1 'polypeptide(L)'
;MIVEYIRYTIPESDAAEFEAAYGRAAQALAAAPQCVDYELARCAEEPQSYILRIRWTSTPDHLEGFRKGEHFPPFFAEIKPYFSAIQEMHHYETTAVAGKGGRNPTLYEWAGGAEAFERLFTRFYERVGEDEVLAPVFAGMDPHHAQHVAAWLGEVFGGPAVYSTELGGHQHMASKHLGKGVTEPQRRRWVALLADTADEVGLPSDPEFRAVFAYYVEWGTRMAIIYSGPNPPPLPTTPMPKWDWGQTPPWLG
;
A
#
# COMPACT_ATOMS: atom_id res chain seq x y z
N MET A 1 1.20 5.72 -16.39
CA MET A 1 -0.01 6.21 -15.70
C MET A 1 -0.30 7.59 -16.24
N ILE A 2 -1.56 7.84 -16.61
CA ILE A 2 -2.01 9.11 -17.18
C ILE A 2 -3.22 9.61 -16.38
N VAL A 3 -3.38 10.91 -16.24
CA VAL A 3 -4.53 11.51 -15.56
C VAL A 3 -5.45 12.13 -16.60
N GLU A 4 -6.72 11.74 -16.61
CA GLU A 4 -7.75 12.42 -17.37
C GLU A 4 -8.47 13.41 -16.47
N TYR A 5 -8.59 14.66 -16.93
CA TYR A 5 -9.47 15.65 -16.32
C TYR A 5 -10.61 15.95 -17.26
N ILE A 6 -11.83 15.88 -16.72
CA ILE A 6 -13.04 16.29 -17.41
C ILE A 6 -13.70 17.40 -16.60
N ARG A 7 -13.78 18.59 -17.17
CA ARG A 7 -14.41 19.75 -16.54
C ARG A 7 -15.82 19.91 -17.06
N TYR A 8 -16.77 20.14 -16.17
CA TYR A 8 -18.18 20.35 -16.51
C TYR A 8 -18.67 21.69 -15.97
N THR A 9 -19.62 22.29 -16.68
CA THR A 9 -20.51 23.32 -16.15
C THR A 9 -21.93 22.75 -16.09
N ILE A 10 -22.37 22.34 -14.90
CA ILE A 10 -23.66 21.70 -14.64
C ILE A 10 -24.63 22.71 -14.03
N PRO A 11 -25.82 22.92 -14.61
CA PRO A 11 -26.86 23.74 -14.00
C PRO A 11 -27.19 23.25 -12.58
N GLU A 12 -27.46 24.18 -11.67
CA GLU A 12 -27.77 23.83 -10.28
C GLU A 12 -29.00 22.92 -10.15
N SER A 13 -29.97 23.06 -11.07
CA SER A 13 -31.14 22.17 -11.16
C SER A 13 -30.80 20.71 -11.43
N ASP A 14 -29.65 20.46 -12.07
CA ASP A 14 -29.25 19.15 -12.57
C ASP A 14 -28.16 18.52 -11.67
N ALA A 15 -27.60 19.29 -10.74
CA ALA A 15 -26.47 18.91 -9.89
C ALA A 15 -26.69 17.57 -9.15
N ALA A 16 -27.85 17.40 -8.52
CA ALA A 16 -28.15 16.20 -7.75
C ALA A 16 -28.23 14.94 -8.65
N GLU A 17 -28.86 15.05 -9.82
CA GLU A 17 -28.94 13.92 -10.75
C GLU A 17 -27.59 13.66 -11.44
N PHE A 18 -26.78 14.69 -11.67
CA PHE A 18 -25.42 14.55 -12.20
C PHE A 18 -24.52 13.76 -11.24
N GLU A 19 -24.54 14.10 -9.95
CA GLU A 19 -23.81 13.36 -8.91
C GLU A 19 -24.34 11.91 -8.80
N ALA A 20 -25.66 11.71 -8.86
CA ALA A 20 -26.25 10.37 -8.84
C ALA A 20 -25.89 9.52 -10.07
N ALA A 21 -25.88 10.13 -11.27
CA ALA A 21 -25.46 9.47 -12.51
C ALA A 21 -24.00 9.05 -12.44
N TYR A 22 -23.12 9.88 -11.91
CA TYR A 22 -21.73 9.49 -11.65
C TYR A 22 -21.60 8.40 -10.59
N GLY A 23 -22.45 8.38 -9.57
CA GLY A 23 -22.53 7.28 -8.61
C GLY A 23 -22.85 5.93 -9.26
N ARG A 24 -23.70 5.91 -10.30
CA ARG A 24 -23.98 4.71 -11.10
C ARG A 24 -22.83 4.38 -12.06
N ALA A 25 -22.32 5.38 -12.79
CA ALA A 25 -21.22 5.23 -13.73
C ALA A 25 -19.91 4.75 -13.07
N ALA A 26 -19.69 5.12 -11.80
CA ALA A 26 -18.55 4.73 -10.98
C ALA A 26 -18.40 3.21 -10.84
N GLN A 27 -19.49 2.44 -10.92
CA GLN A 27 -19.43 0.97 -10.89
C GLN A 27 -18.65 0.40 -12.08
N ALA A 28 -18.85 0.97 -13.27
CA ALA A 28 -18.13 0.58 -14.47
C ALA A 28 -16.66 1.01 -14.43
N LEU A 29 -16.36 2.17 -13.85
CA LEU A 29 -14.98 2.60 -13.60
C LEU A 29 -14.28 1.65 -12.61
N ALA A 30 -14.93 1.31 -11.49
CA ALA A 30 -14.37 0.44 -10.47
C ALA A 30 -14.12 -0.99 -10.97
N ALA A 31 -14.93 -1.49 -11.90
CA ALA A 31 -14.76 -2.81 -12.49
C ALA A 31 -13.64 -2.86 -13.57
N ALA A 32 -13.28 -1.72 -14.15
CA ALA A 32 -12.35 -1.67 -15.27
C ALA A 32 -10.89 -1.81 -14.81
N PRO A 33 -10.13 -2.83 -15.26
CA PRO A 33 -8.74 -3.04 -14.83
C PRO A 33 -7.80 -1.92 -15.28
N GLN A 34 -8.19 -1.12 -16.28
CA GLN A 34 -7.43 0.02 -16.77
C GLN A 34 -7.59 1.26 -15.87
N CYS A 35 -8.66 1.33 -15.07
CA CYS A 35 -8.95 2.43 -14.17
C CYS A 35 -8.23 2.22 -12.83
N VAL A 36 -7.34 3.13 -12.49
CA VAL A 36 -6.55 3.06 -11.26
C VAL A 36 -7.31 3.69 -10.09
N ASP A 37 -7.86 4.89 -10.29
CA ASP A 37 -8.82 5.53 -9.40
C ASP A 37 -9.59 6.65 -10.11
N TYR A 38 -10.57 7.22 -9.43
CA TYR A 38 -11.32 8.37 -9.91
C TYR A 38 -11.88 9.21 -8.74
N GLU A 39 -12.17 10.47 -9.02
CA GLU A 39 -12.72 11.43 -8.07
C GLU A 39 -13.57 12.46 -8.83
N LEU A 40 -14.82 12.66 -8.41
CA LEU A 40 -15.65 13.78 -8.87
C LEU A 40 -15.65 14.85 -7.78
N ALA A 41 -15.14 16.03 -8.11
CA ALA A 41 -15.10 17.17 -7.21
C ALA A 41 -16.04 18.28 -7.73
N ARG A 42 -16.76 18.91 -6.80
CA ARG A 42 -17.52 20.14 -7.06
C ARG A 42 -16.75 21.32 -6.51
N CYS A 43 -16.63 22.39 -7.28
CA CYS A 43 -16.02 23.64 -6.82
C CYS A 43 -16.88 24.26 -5.70
N ALA A 44 -16.26 24.67 -4.60
CA ALA A 44 -16.96 25.26 -3.47
C ALA A 44 -17.34 26.73 -3.75
N GLU A 45 -16.50 27.43 -4.50
CA GLU A 45 -16.67 28.83 -4.90
C GLU A 45 -17.62 28.98 -6.10
N GLU A 46 -17.67 27.97 -6.97
CA GLU A 46 -18.50 27.96 -8.17
C GLU A 46 -19.29 26.63 -8.26
N PRO A 47 -20.43 26.48 -7.57
CA PRO A 47 -21.12 25.19 -7.42
C PRO A 47 -21.58 24.50 -8.72
N GLN A 48 -21.63 25.23 -9.83
CA GLN A 48 -21.93 24.69 -11.16
C GLN A 48 -20.70 24.01 -11.80
N SER A 49 -19.50 24.26 -11.29
CA SER A 49 -18.25 23.73 -11.83
C SER A 49 -17.90 22.40 -11.16
N TYR A 50 -17.73 21.37 -11.98
CA TYR A 50 -17.27 20.05 -11.54
C TYR A 50 -16.02 19.64 -12.29
N ILE A 51 -15.14 18.89 -11.61
CA ILE A 51 -13.99 18.24 -12.21
C ILE A 51 -14.04 16.76 -11.87
N LEU A 52 -14.08 15.92 -12.90
CA LEU A 52 -13.80 14.50 -12.76
C LEU A 52 -12.31 14.26 -13.05
N ARG A 53 -11.59 13.70 -12.08
CA ARG A 53 -10.26 13.12 -12.27
C ARG A 53 -10.40 11.62 -12.44
N ILE A 54 -9.79 11.05 -13.46
CA ILE A 54 -9.62 9.59 -13.58
C ILE A 54 -8.14 9.30 -13.81
N ARG A 55 -7.56 8.40 -13.03
CA ARG A 55 -6.22 7.87 -13.29
C ARG A 55 -6.34 6.58 -14.09
N TRP A 56 -5.68 6.54 -15.24
CA TRP A 56 -5.61 5.35 -16.09
C TRP A 56 -4.20 4.76 -16.06
N THR A 57 -4.09 3.46 -16.29
CA THR A 57 -2.78 2.77 -16.42
C THR A 57 -1.94 3.40 -17.54
N SER A 58 -2.55 3.73 -18.68
CA SER A 58 -1.96 4.49 -19.79
C SER A 58 -3.03 5.11 -20.70
N THR A 59 -2.64 6.03 -21.60
CA THR A 59 -3.56 6.59 -22.61
C THR A 59 -4.10 5.51 -23.57
N PRO A 60 -3.27 4.59 -24.10
CA PRO A 60 -3.77 3.45 -24.89
C PRO A 60 -4.75 2.57 -24.11
N ASP A 61 -4.48 2.25 -22.84
CA ASP A 61 -5.38 1.41 -22.05
C ASP A 61 -6.75 2.08 -21.86
N HIS A 62 -6.80 3.39 -21.72
CA HIS A 62 -8.06 4.11 -21.72
C HIS A 62 -8.76 4.08 -23.09
N LEU A 63 -8.08 4.53 -24.16
CA LEU A 63 -8.71 4.75 -25.47
C LEU A 63 -9.03 3.44 -26.23
N GLU A 64 -8.18 2.44 -26.10
CA GLU A 64 -8.30 1.16 -26.78
C GLU A 64 -8.85 0.07 -25.87
N GLY A 65 -8.55 0.13 -24.57
CA GLY A 65 -9.04 -0.82 -23.58
C GLY A 65 -10.43 -0.44 -23.07
N PHE A 66 -10.52 0.59 -22.21
CA PHE A 66 -11.79 0.97 -21.58
C PHE A 66 -12.83 1.42 -22.61
N ARG A 67 -12.52 2.41 -23.45
CA ARG A 67 -13.49 3.02 -24.38
C ARG A 67 -14.06 2.08 -25.44
N LYS A 68 -13.36 0.98 -25.75
CA LYS A 68 -13.83 -0.06 -26.69
C LYS A 68 -14.24 -1.35 -25.97
N GLY A 69 -14.07 -1.40 -24.66
CA GLY A 69 -14.33 -2.56 -23.82
C GLY A 69 -15.75 -2.60 -23.27
N GLU A 70 -16.04 -3.66 -22.53
CA GLU A 70 -17.37 -3.97 -21.99
C GLU A 70 -17.87 -2.98 -20.92
N HIS A 71 -16.96 -2.30 -20.24
CA HIS A 71 -17.30 -1.35 -19.17
C HIS A 71 -17.68 0.05 -19.69
N PHE A 72 -17.34 0.41 -20.93
CA PHE A 72 -17.67 1.74 -21.46
C PHE A 72 -19.15 1.95 -21.76
N PRO A 73 -19.90 1.01 -22.39
CA PRO A 73 -21.33 1.22 -22.65
C PRO A 73 -22.17 1.57 -21.41
N PRO A 74 -22.10 0.87 -20.27
CA PRO A 74 -22.86 1.26 -19.07
C PRO A 74 -22.39 2.60 -18.49
N PHE A 75 -21.09 2.89 -18.49
CA PHE A 75 -20.58 4.21 -18.10
C PHE A 75 -21.14 5.33 -18.99
N PHE A 76 -21.07 5.12 -20.30
CA PHE A 76 -21.49 6.10 -21.29
C PHE A 76 -22.99 6.37 -21.23
N ALA A 77 -23.81 5.35 -20.98
CA ALA A 77 -25.26 5.50 -20.85
C ALA A 77 -25.65 6.52 -19.77
N GLU A 78 -24.94 6.51 -18.63
CA GLU A 78 -25.18 7.43 -17.52
C GLU A 78 -24.67 8.86 -17.81
N ILE A 79 -23.53 8.99 -18.48
CA ILE A 79 -22.85 10.29 -18.65
C ILE A 79 -23.25 11.02 -19.94
N LYS A 80 -23.75 10.31 -20.96
CA LYS A 80 -24.16 10.88 -22.25
C LYS A 80 -25.08 12.11 -22.13
N PRO A 81 -26.06 12.21 -21.20
CA PRO A 81 -26.89 13.40 -21.06
C PRO A 81 -26.10 14.69 -20.79
N TYR A 82 -24.91 14.59 -20.19
CA TYR A 82 -24.12 15.73 -19.73
C TYR A 82 -22.99 16.11 -20.70
N PHE A 83 -22.95 15.53 -21.90
CA PHE A 83 -21.88 15.79 -22.86
C PHE A 83 -21.80 17.25 -23.34
N SER A 84 -22.93 17.92 -23.49
CA SER A 84 -22.96 19.35 -23.85
C SER A 84 -22.43 20.25 -22.73
N ALA A 85 -22.35 19.76 -21.50
CA ALA A 85 -21.84 20.50 -20.35
C ALA A 85 -20.31 20.42 -20.22
N ILE A 86 -19.63 19.54 -20.97
CA ILE A 86 -18.18 19.37 -20.92
C ILE A 86 -17.49 20.63 -21.46
N GLN A 87 -16.64 21.20 -20.62
CA GLN A 87 -15.78 22.34 -20.94
C GLN A 87 -14.36 21.90 -21.35
N GLU A 88 -13.93 20.73 -20.89
CA GLU A 88 -12.58 20.20 -21.10
C GLU A 88 -12.59 18.68 -20.91
N MET A 89 -11.82 17.95 -21.72
CA MET A 89 -11.62 16.51 -21.61
C MET A 89 -10.26 16.15 -22.22
N HIS A 90 -9.24 16.05 -21.37
CA HIS A 90 -7.86 15.86 -21.81
C HIS A 90 -7.07 14.92 -20.90
N HIS A 91 -6.00 14.37 -21.45
CA HIS A 91 -5.04 13.50 -20.77
C HIS A 91 -3.77 14.28 -20.44
N TYR A 92 -3.29 14.14 -19.20
CA TYR A 92 -2.12 14.83 -18.67
C TYR A 92 -1.14 13.84 -18.06
N GLU A 93 0.14 14.06 -18.36
CA GLU A 93 1.25 13.38 -17.68
C GLU A 93 1.54 14.07 -16.35
N THR A 94 1.79 13.27 -15.31
CA THR A 94 2.28 13.79 -14.03
C THR A 94 3.74 14.18 -14.16
N THR A 95 4.09 15.40 -13.78
CA THR A 95 5.49 15.86 -13.77
C THR A 95 6.20 15.44 -12.49
N ALA A 96 7.50 15.75 -12.39
CA ALA A 96 8.27 15.55 -11.17
C ALA A 96 7.80 16.42 -9.99
N VAL A 97 6.98 17.46 -10.24
CA VAL A 97 6.41 18.31 -9.20
C VAL A 97 5.19 17.62 -8.61
N ALA A 98 5.44 16.69 -7.70
CA ALA A 98 4.44 15.99 -6.91
C ALA A 98 4.92 15.88 -5.48
N GLY A 99 4.01 16.02 -4.52
CA GLY A 99 4.34 15.99 -3.11
C GLY A 99 3.23 15.34 -2.31
N LYS A 100 3.58 14.82 -1.14
CA LYS A 100 2.61 14.28 -0.19
C LYS A 100 1.85 15.40 0.55
N GLY A 101 2.14 16.68 0.31
CA GLY A 101 1.61 17.80 1.09
C GLY A 101 2.11 17.77 2.55
N GLY A 102 1.42 18.42 3.48
CA GLY A 102 1.69 18.31 4.92
C GLY A 102 1.29 16.96 5.53
N ARG A 103 1.35 15.86 4.77
CA ARG A 103 1.05 14.51 5.28
C ARG A 103 2.02 14.18 6.41
N ASN A 104 1.50 13.41 7.37
CA ASN A 104 2.26 12.83 8.48
C ASN A 104 3.58 12.22 7.95
N PRO A 105 4.68 12.31 8.73
CA PRO A 105 5.93 11.64 8.39
C PRO A 105 5.68 10.16 8.13
N THR A 106 6.50 9.51 7.31
CA THR A 106 6.42 8.05 7.15
C THR A 106 6.58 7.35 8.50
N LEU A 107 6.12 6.10 8.62
CA LEU A 107 6.35 5.31 9.83
C LEU A 107 7.85 5.16 10.09
N TYR A 108 8.66 5.10 9.03
CA TYR A 108 10.11 5.07 9.11
C TYR A 108 10.69 6.34 9.75
N GLU A 109 10.30 7.52 9.25
CA GLU A 109 10.72 8.80 9.82
C GLU A 109 10.23 8.96 11.26
N TRP A 110 8.98 8.59 11.54
CA TRP A 110 8.39 8.64 12.88
C TRP A 110 9.11 7.74 13.87
N ALA A 111 9.51 6.53 13.45
CA ALA A 111 10.29 5.60 14.26
C ALA A 111 11.69 6.13 14.63
N GLY A 112 12.20 7.14 13.92
CA GLY A 112 13.57 7.64 14.06
C GLY A 112 14.54 7.17 12.98
N GLY A 113 14.03 6.67 11.85
CA GLY A 113 14.83 6.30 10.68
C GLY A 113 15.70 5.06 10.87
N ALA A 114 16.75 4.93 10.05
CA ALA A 114 17.61 3.73 9.97
C ALA A 114 18.18 3.34 11.33
N GLU A 115 18.70 4.32 12.08
CA GLU A 115 19.30 4.08 13.39
C GLU A 115 18.31 3.42 14.36
N ALA A 116 17.03 3.77 14.29
CA ALA A 116 16.02 3.16 15.16
C ALA A 116 15.76 1.70 14.83
N PHE A 117 15.64 1.36 13.54
CA PHE A 117 15.48 -0.04 13.13
C PHE A 117 16.73 -0.87 13.34
N GLU A 118 17.91 -0.31 13.11
CA GLU A 118 19.18 -0.98 13.40
C GLU A 118 19.32 -1.30 14.89
N ARG A 119 19.04 -0.32 15.77
CA ARG A 119 19.01 -0.56 17.23
C ARG A 119 18.00 -1.62 17.60
N LEU A 120 16.77 -1.53 17.07
CA LEU A 120 15.70 -2.49 17.32
C LEU A 120 16.13 -3.91 16.95
N PHE A 121 16.55 -4.15 15.71
CA PHE A 121 16.84 -5.49 15.25
C PHE A 121 18.15 -6.04 15.78
N THR A 122 19.15 -5.19 16.03
CA THR A 122 20.37 -5.63 16.75
C THR A 122 19.99 -6.18 18.11
N ARG A 123 19.25 -5.41 18.91
CA ARG A 123 18.84 -5.84 20.25
C ARG A 123 17.89 -7.03 20.22
N PHE A 124 16.96 -7.05 19.27
CA PHE A 124 16.01 -8.14 19.10
C PHE A 124 16.73 -9.47 18.82
N TYR A 125 17.70 -9.48 17.90
CA TYR A 125 18.39 -10.71 17.53
C TYR A 125 19.40 -11.20 18.58
N GLU A 126 19.95 -10.29 19.42
CA GLU A 126 20.64 -10.69 20.65
C GLU A 126 19.70 -11.53 21.55
N ARG A 127 18.50 -11.00 21.82
CA ARG A 127 17.49 -11.68 22.66
C ARG A 127 16.97 -12.97 22.04
N VAL A 128 16.86 -13.04 20.71
CA VAL A 128 16.51 -14.27 19.98
C VAL A 128 17.54 -15.37 20.26
N GLY A 129 18.82 -15.04 20.34
CA GLY A 129 19.88 -16.00 20.66
C GLY A 129 19.80 -16.57 22.08
N GLU A 130 19.17 -15.85 23.00
CA GLU A 130 18.96 -16.24 24.40
C GLU A 130 17.63 -16.98 24.61
N ASP A 131 16.74 -16.98 23.63
CA ASP A 131 15.38 -17.52 23.75
C ASP A 131 15.31 -19.01 23.37
N GLU A 132 14.88 -19.86 24.30
CA GLU A 132 14.85 -21.32 24.09
C GLU A 132 13.96 -21.76 22.91
N VAL A 133 12.93 -20.99 22.56
CA VAL A 133 11.99 -21.30 21.48
C VAL A 133 12.52 -20.81 20.13
N LEU A 134 13.15 -19.64 20.11
CA LEU A 134 13.59 -18.99 18.87
C LEU A 134 15.04 -19.31 18.50
N ALA A 135 15.95 -19.48 19.47
CA ALA A 135 17.36 -19.73 19.20
C ALA A 135 17.59 -20.91 18.23
N PRO A 136 16.88 -22.06 18.33
CA PRO A 136 17.02 -23.14 17.36
C PRO A 136 16.59 -22.76 15.93
N VAL A 137 15.61 -21.86 15.77
CA VAL A 137 15.11 -21.39 14.47
C VAL A 137 16.16 -20.55 13.74
N PHE A 138 16.93 -19.78 14.51
CA PHE A 138 17.96 -18.87 14.02
C PHE A 138 19.38 -19.43 14.16
N ALA A 139 19.52 -20.74 14.41
CA ALA A 139 20.81 -21.40 14.44
C ALA A 139 21.52 -21.26 13.07
N GLY A 140 22.76 -20.74 13.08
CA GLY A 140 23.52 -20.48 11.86
C GLY A 140 23.02 -19.29 11.03
N MET A 141 22.27 -18.37 11.65
CA MET A 141 21.84 -17.12 11.04
C MET A 141 23.03 -16.30 10.52
N ASP A 142 22.82 -15.62 9.39
CA ASP A 142 23.80 -14.71 8.81
C ASP A 142 24.19 -13.61 9.82
N PRO A 143 25.48 -13.27 10.00
CA PRO A 143 25.91 -12.21 10.92
C PRO A 143 25.29 -10.83 10.63
N HIS A 144 24.89 -10.57 9.38
CA HIS A 144 24.26 -9.32 8.95
C HIS A 144 22.72 -9.39 8.95
N HIS A 145 22.13 -10.44 9.51
CA HIS A 145 20.68 -10.64 9.46
C HIS A 145 19.90 -9.49 10.11
N ALA A 146 20.39 -8.94 11.23
CA ALA A 146 19.77 -7.79 11.88
C ALA A 146 19.70 -6.57 10.95
N GLN A 147 20.79 -6.28 10.23
CA GLN A 147 20.87 -5.18 9.26
C GLN A 147 19.94 -5.41 8.06
N HIS A 148 19.89 -6.65 7.55
CA HIS A 148 18.99 -7.00 6.46
C HIS A 148 17.51 -6.80 6.84
N VAL A 149 17.13 -7.21 8.05
CA VAL A 149 15.74 -7.07 8.53
C VAL A 149 15.42 -5.61 8.85
N ALA A 150 16.37 -4.84 9.38
CA ALA A 150 16.23 -3.39 9.57
C ALA A 150 16.00 -2.65 8.24
N ALA A 151 16.82 -2.94 7.22
CA ALA A 151 16.66 -2.36 5.89
C ALA A 151 15.31 -2.75 5.26
N TRP A 152 14.91 -4.01 5.41
CA TRP A 152 13.63 -4.51 4.90
C TRP A 152 12.43 -3.81 5.55
N LEU A 153 12.33 -3.82 6.88
CA LEU A 153 11.19 -3.21 7.57
C LEU A 153 11.18 -1.70 7.39
N GLY A 154 12.37 -1.08 7.38
CA GLY A 154 12.50 0.35 7.12
C GLY A 154 11.95 0.75 5.76
N GLU A 155 12.25 -0.02 4.70
CA GLU A 155 11.69 0.20 3.37
C GLU A 155 10.17 0.02 3.35
N VAL A 156 9.65 -1.04 3.98
CA VAL A 156 8.20 -1.29 4.10
C VAL A 156 7.50 -0.11 4.76
N PHE A 157 8.13 0.53 5.76
CA PHE A 157 7.58 1.64 6.54
C PHE A 157 7.77 3.01 5.88
N GLY A 158 8.21 3.02 4.62
CA GLY A 158 8.33 4.22 3.79
C GLY A 158 9.72 4.83 3.76
N GLY A 159 10.73 4.14 4.30
CA GLY A 159 12.14 4.50 4.19
C GLY A 159 12.74 4.25 2.79
N PRO A 160 14.04 4.51 2.61
CA PRO A 160 14.74 4.31 1.35
C PRO A 160 14.72 2.84 0.89
N ALA A 161 14.80 2.59 -0.42
CA ALA A 161 14.69 1.26 -1.02
C ALA A 161 15.96 0.39 -0.93
N VAL A 162 16.67 0.45 0.21
CA VAL A 162 17.96 -0.22 0.42
C VAL A 162 17.84 -1.73 0.22
N TYR A 163 16.83 -2.36 0.84
CA TYR A 163 16.66 -3.81 0.76
C TYR A 163 16.31 -4.27 -0.66
N SER A 164 15.41 -3.56 -1.35
CA SER A 164 15.07 -3.90 -2.72
C SER A 164 16.25 -3.74 -3.68
N THR A 165 17.05 -2.67 -3.52
CA THR A 165 18.20 -2.41 -4.38
C THR A 165 19.36 -3.39 -4.12
N GLU A 166 19.64 -3.73 -2.87
CA GLU A 166 20.85 -4.47 -2.51
C GLU A 166 20.61 -5.97 -2.31
N LEU A 167 19.40 -6.36 -1.91
CA LEU A 167 19.07 -7.72 -1.48
C LEU A 167 17.96 -8.36 -2.31
N GLY A 168 17.42 -7.68 -3.34
CA GLY A 168 16.48 -8.29 -4.29
C GLY A 168 15.01 -8.28 -3.86
N GLY A 169 14.66 -7.46 -2.86
CA GLY A 169 13.28 -7.07 -2.59
C GLY A 169 12.37 -8.19 -2.07
N HIS A 170 11.06 -8.00 -2.26
CA HIS A 170 10.03 -8.84 -1.62
C HIS A 170 10.18 -10.33 -1.95
N GLN A 171 10.49 -10.66 -3.21
CA GLN A 171 10.73 -12.03 -3.64
C GLN A 171 11.89 -12.69 -2.88
N HIS A 172 13.00 -11.97 -2.69
CA HIS A 172 14.15 -12.46 -1.94
C HIS A 172 13.79 -12.72 -0.48
N MET A 173 13.12 -11.78 0.18
CA MET A 173 12.67 -11.95 1.57
C MET A 173 11.79 -13.21 1.74
N ALA A 174 10.78 -13.39 0.89
CA ALA A 174 9.91 -14.55 0.93
C ALA A 174 10.71 -15.86 0.74
N SER A 175 11.71 -15.85 -0.16
CA SER A 175 12.56 -17.02 -0.40
C SER A 175 13.35 -17.48 0.83
N LYS A 176 13.70 -16.56 1.74
CA LYS A 176 14.46 -16.89 2.96
C LYS A 176 13.66 -17.68 3.99
N HIS A 177 12.34 -17.70 3.85
CA HIS A 177 11.45 -18.44 4.73
C HIS A 177 11.17 -19.87 4.25
N LEU A 178 11.48 -20.20 2.98
CA LEU A 178 11.19 -21.50 2.39
C LEU A 178 11.83 -22.66 3.17
N GLY A 179 11.04 -23.68 3.46
CA GLY A 179 11.50 -24.92 4.10
C GLY A 179 11.92 -24.76 5.56
N LYS A 180 11.67 -23.61 6.20
CA LYS A 180 12.02 -23.36 7.60
C LYS A 180 11.07 -24.01 8.61
N GLY A 181 9.86 -24.41 8.20
CA GLY A 181 8.90 -25.09 9.06
C GLY A 181 8.54 -24.30 10.32
N VAL A 182 8.36 -22.98 10.21
CA VAL A 182 8.07 -22.10 11.35
C VAL A 182 6.71 -22.47 11.93
N THR A 183 6.67 -22.73 13.23
CA THR A 183 5.46 -23.13 13.96
C THR A 183 4.74 -21.91 14.56
N GLU A 184 3.44 -22.05 14.84
CA GLU A 184 2.66 -20.97 15.48
C GLU A 184 3.21 -20.57 16.88
N PRO A 185 3.66 -21.50 17.75
CA PRO A 185 4.34 -21.11 18.99
C PRO A 185 5.59 -20.26 18.77
N GLN A 186 6.44 -20.62 17.79
CA GLN A 186 7.62 -19.83 17.43
C GLN A 186 7.21 -18.45 16.91
N ARG A 187 6.21 -18.37 16.03
CA ARG A 187 5.70 -17.09 15.51
C ARG A 187 5.21 -16.17 16.64
N ARG A 188 4.36 -16.67 17.52
CA ARG A 188 3.84 -15.86 18.65
C ARG A 188 4.95 -15.41 19.58
N ARG A 189 5.94 -16.28 19.84
CA ARG A 189 7.10 -15.90 20.66
C ARG A 189 7.93 -14.82 20.00
N TRP A 190 8.16 -14.91 18.69
CA TRP A 190 8.86 -13.90 17.90
C TRP A 190 8.16 -12.54 17.97
N VAL A 191 6.83 -12.52 17.77
CA VAL A 191 6.02 -11.29 17.84
C VAL A 191 6.10 -10.65 19.23
N ALA A 192 5.91 -11.44 20.29
CA ALA A 192 5.98 -10.94 21.66
C ALA A 192 7.38 -10.38 21.99
N LEU A 193 8.44 -11.11 21.61
CA LEU A 193 9.80 -10.68 21.87
C LEU A 193 10.14 -9.40 21.10
N LEU A 194 9.66 -9.23 19.87
CA LEU A 194 9.88 -8.01 19.08
C LEU A 194 9.14 -6.82 19.70
N ALA A 195 7.90 -7.02 20.16
CA ALA A 195 7.14 -5.98 20.84
C ALA A 195 7.85 -5.51 22.13
N ASP A 196 8.29 -6.44 22.98
CA ASP A 196 9.06 -6.12 24.19
C ASP A 196 10.37 -5.38 23.85
N THR A 197 11.06 -5.81 22.79
CA THR A 197 12.32 -5.18 22.36
C THR A 197 12.07 -3.76 21.84
N ALA A 198 10.97 -3.52 21.14
CA ALA A 198 10.59 -2.18 20.68
C ALA A 198 10.37 -1.22 21.85
N ASP A 199 9.83 -1.69 22.97
CA ASP A 199 9.72 -0.89 24.19
C ASP A 199 11.09 -0.65 24.83
N GLU A 200 11.92 -1.68 24.92
CA GLU A 200 13.27 -1.62 25.49
C GLU A 200 14.17 -0.59 24.79
N VAL A 201 14.13 -0.54 23.45
CA VAL A 201 14.98 0.37 22.66
C VAL A 201 14.37 1.76 22.46
N GLY A 202 13.20 2.04 23.05
CA GLY A 202 12.54 3.34 22.98
C GLY A 202 11.93 3.68 21.62
N LEU A 203 11.41 2.69 20.89
CA LEU A 203 10.62 2.93 19.68
C LEU A 203 9.31 3.69 20.07
N PRO A 204 8.76 4.59 19.25
CA PRO A 204 7.58 5.38 19.62
C PRO A 204 6.43 4.52 20.13
N SER A 205 5.82 4.92 21.24
CA SER A 205 4.75 4.15 21.92
C SER A 205 3.36 4.76 21.75
N ASP A 206 3.23 5.78 20.89
CA ASP A 206 1.93 6.35 20.55
C ASP A 206 1.00 5.27 19.94
N PRO A 207 -0.31 5.30 20.28
CA PRO A 207 -1.26 4.29 19.83
C PRO A 207 -1.29 4.11 18.31
N GLU A 208 -1.16 5.20 17.57
CA GLU A 208 -1.19 5.22 16.11
C GLU A 208 -0.03 4.42 15.52
N PHE A 209 1.21 4.71 15.94
CA PHE A 209 2.38 3.98 15.45
C PHE A 209 2.35 2.52 15.90
N ARG A 210 2.02 2.27 17.17
CA ARG A 210 2.00 0.90 17.71
C ARG A 210 0.92 0.04 17.10
N ALA A 211 -0.24 0.60 16.75
CA ALA A 211 -1.27 -0.13 16.03
C ALA A 211 -0.78 -0.59 14.64
N VAL A 212 -0.12 0.28 13.88
CA VAL A 212 0.39 -0.07 12.55
C VAL A 212 1.57 -1.03 12.64
N PHE A 213 2.50 -0.82 13.58
CA PHE A 213 3.62 -1.72 13.83
C PHE A 213 3.12 -3.13 14.16
N ALA A 214 2.19 -3.26 15.11
CA ALA A 214 1.61 -4.54 15.49
C ALA A 214 0.81 -5.19 14.35
N TYR A 215 0.04 -4.41 13.59
CA TYR A 215 -0.71 -4.91 12.44
C TYR A 215 0.22 -5.51 11.38
N TYR A 216 1.28 -4.79 11.01
CA TYR A 216 2.25 -5.29 10.04
C TYR A 216 2.97 -6.54 10.54
N VAL A 217 3.44 -6.53 11.78
CA VAL A 217 4.14 -7.67 12.38
C VAL A 217 3.25 -8.91 12.42
N GLU A 218 1.97 -8.76 12.78
CA GLU A 218 1.00 -9.88 12.75
C GLU A 218 0.82 -10.42 11.33
N TRP A 219 0.57 -9.54 10.35
CA TRP A 219 0.39 -9.95 8.96
C TRP A 219 1.66 -10.61 8.37
N GLY A 220 2.81 -9.97 8.52
CA GLY A 220 4.08 -10.42 7.96
C GLY A 220 4.54 -11.75 8.54
N THR A 221 4.37 -11.95 9.85
CA THR A 221 4.74 -13.22 10.49
C THR A 221 3.80 -14.37 10.13
N ARG A 222 2.53 -14.10 9.76
CA ARG A 222 1.65 -15.13 9.17
C ARG A 222 2.09 -15.53 7.77
N MET A 223 2.54 -14.56 6.96
CA MET A 223 3.14 -14.86 5.66
C MET A 223 4.40 -15.71 5.80
N ALA A 224 5.23 -15.45 6.81
CA ALA A 224 6.40 -16.27 7.11
C ALA A 224 6.05 -17.75 7.38
N ILE A 225 4.99 -18.03 8.15
CA ILE A 225 4.49 -19.41 8.33
C ILE A 225 4.11 -20.02 6.98
N ILE A 226 3.30 -19.31 6.19
CA ILE A 226 2.81 -19.80 4.89
C ILE A 226 3.97 -20.16 3.96
N TYR A 227 4.98 -19.29 3.83
CA TYR A 227 6.15 -19.55 3.00
C TYR A 227 7.06 -20.65 3.57
N SER A 228 7.07 -20.85 4.89
CA SER A 228 7.90 -21.88 5.52
C SER A 228 7.34 -23.30 5.47
N GLY A 229 6.07 -23.44 5.10
CA GLY A 229 5.37 -24.72 5.04
C GLY A 229 5.86 -25.67 3.93
N PRO A 230 5.35 -26.91 3.89
CA PRO A 230 5.77 -27.93 2.93
C PRO A 230 5.36 -27.63 1.48
N ASN A 231 4.30 -26.84 1.28
CA ASN A 231 3.77 -26.47 -0.02
C ASN A 231 3.54 -24.94 -0.08
N PRO A 232 4.62 -24.14 -0.12
CA PRO A 232 4.48 -22.69 -0.13
C PRO A 232 3.86 -22.21 -1.46
N PRO A 233 3.12 -21.09 -1.44
CA PRO A 233 2.64 -20.46 -2.68
C PRO A 233 3.82 -19.96 -3.53
N PRO A 234 3.59 -19.64 -4.82
CA PRO A 234 4.60 -18.98 -5.64
C PRO A 234 5.16 -17.73 -4.95
N LEU A 235 6.46 -17.50 -5.12
CA LEU A 235 7.10 -16.31 -4.57
C LEU A 235 6.48 -15.05 -5.19
N PRO A 236 6.31 -13.98 -4.40
CA PRO A 236 5.66 -12.78 -4.89
C PRO A 236 6.51 -12.13 -5.98
N THR A 237 5.86 -11.75 -7.08
CA THR A 237 6.42 -10.89 -8.13
C THR A 237 6.06 -9.42 -7.92
N THR A 238 5.31 -9.13 -6.84
CA THR A 238 4.88 -7.80 -6.47
C THR A 238 6.04 -7.00 -5.86
N PRO A 239 6.03 -5.65 -5.98
CA PRO A 239 6.99 -4.79 -5.31
C PRO A 239 7.01 -4.97 -3.79
N MET A 240 8.03 -4.40 -3.14
CA MET A 240 8.05 -4.27 -1.68
C MET A 240 6.73 -3.66 -1.21
N PRO A 241 6.03 -4.31 -0.28
CA PRO A 241 4.77 -3.77 0.17
C PRO A 241 5.03 -2.55 1.04
N LYS A 242 4.10 -1.58 1.00
CA LYS A 242 4.25 -0.29 1.67
C LYS A 242 3.16 -0.15 2.72
N TRP A 243 3.56 0.08 3.96
CA TRP A 243 2.67 0.41 5.06
C TRP A 243 2.78 1.89 5.39
N ASP A 244 1.62 2.51 5.61
CA ASP A 244 1.48 3.86 6.12
C ASP A 244 0.45 3.86 7.26
N TRP A 245 0.14 5.07 7.76
CA TRP A 245 -0.81 5.26 8.86
C TRP A 245 -2.23 4.76 8.58
N GLY A 246 -2.59 4.44 7.33
CA GLY A 246 -3.96 4.31 6.86
C GLY A 246 -4.37 2.94 6.35
N GLN A 247 -3.82 1.83 6.84
CA GLN A 247 -4.28 0.51 6.39
C GLN A 247 -5.31 -0.15 7.30
N THR A 248 -6.52 -0.34 6.77
CA THR A 248 -7.36 -1.53 7.05
C THR A 248 -8.53 -1.64 6.07
N PRO A 249 -8.54 -2.63 5.14
CA PRO A 249 -9.79 -3.22 4.69
C PRO A 249 -10.10 -4.49 5.52
N PRO A 250 -11.17 -4.49 6.33
CA PRO A 250 -11.70 -5.68 6.99
C PRO A 250 -12.64 -6.53 6.11
N TRP A 251 -12.96 -7.70 6.65
CA TRP A 251 -13.68 -8.86 6.12
C TRP A 251 -14.87 -8.59 5.17
N LEU A 252 -14.87 -9.27 4.01
CA LEU A 252 -15.85 -9.09 2.91
C LEU A 252 -17.14 -9.93 3.05
N GLY A 253 -17.48 -10.37 4.27
CA GLY A 253 -18.67 -11.17 4.57
C GLY A 253 -18.44 -12.67 4.71
#